data_AF-M4VU62-F1
#
_entry.id   AF-M4VU62-F1
#
_cell.length_a   1.000
_cell.length_b   1.000
_cell.length_c   1.000
_cell.angle_alpha   90.00
_cell.angle_beta   90.00
_cell.angle_gamma   90.00
#
_symmetry.space_group_name_H-M   'P 1'
#
loop_
_entity.id
_entity.type
_entity.pdbx_description
1 polymer ?
#
loop_
_entity_poly.entity_id
_entity_poly.type
_entity_poly.pdbx_seq_one_letter_code
_entity_poly.pdbx_strand_id
1 'polypeptide(L)'
;MATLALRVFFIWCLVLTALVVRAQIRTPTDLMPSTPPNANAFRGWQPVEGYADSSVNLATLDRVEINCPVDPDSLYPTHPQQDSKIYHRFDWGGYDNTKLKGDDEACAMSSKYKGSNGQFACLRPDVAYFVIMSDIYRDRCGNMYRGYWKFLFLKKNENMGTLFSLGRTMYPRANSKIPGDYVLGGTYRVSRAQMVFLSPPLAGEGLYGDAGKAAELRARALKAGVVFNGESLLFEVR
;
A
#
# COMPACT_ATOMS: atom_id res chain seq x y z
N MET A 1 41.83 45.68 -19.27
CA MET A 1 40.72 44.87 -19.83
C MET A 1 41.02 43.37 -19.73
N ALA A 2 41.22 42.82 -18.53
CA ALA A 2 41.49 41.39 -18.36
C ALA A 2 41.18 40.92 -16.93
N THR A 3 39.99 41.24 -16.41
CA THR A 3 39.66 40.89 -15.00
C THR A 3 38.16 40.73 -14.74
N LEU A 4 37.39 40.29 -15.74
CA LEU A 4 35.96 39.99 -15.54
C LEU A 4 35.50 38.62 -16.08
N ALA A 5 36.38 37.83 -16.69
CA ALA A 5 36.01 36.55 -17.30
C ALA A 5 36.16 35.33 -16.35
N LEU A 6 36.70 35.50 -15.14
CA LEU A 6 37.09 34.37 -14.27
C LEU A 6 36.16 34.11 -13.08
N ARG A 7 34.99 34.77 -13.01
CA ARG A 7 34.01 34.57 -11.90
C ARG A 7 32.70 33.89 -12.32
N VAL A 8 32.52 33.58 -13.61
CA VAL A 8 31.30 32.89 -14.10
C VAL A 8 31.51 31.37 -14.20
N PHE A 9 32.75 30.89 -14.24
CA PHE A 9 33.05 29.45 -14.37
C PHE A 9 33.02 28.65 -13.06
N PHE A 10 33.06 29.31 -11.89
CA PHE A 10 33.11 28.61 -10.59
C PHE A 10 31.75 28.36 -9.94
N ILE A 11 30.66 28.90 -10.48
CA ILE A 11 29.29 28.68 -9.98
C ILE A 11 28.61 27.49 -10.68
N TRP A 12 29.19 26.99 -11.78
CA TRP A 12 28.63 25.87 -12.55
C TRP A 12 29.16 24.48 -12.16
N CYS A 13 30.15 24.39 -11.26
CA CYS A 13 30.76 23.09 -10.89
C CYS A 13 30.34 22.55 -9.52
N LEU A 14 29.51 23.26 -8.76
CA LEU A 14 29.04 22.84 -7.42
C LEU A 14 27.57 22.43 -7.37
N VAL A 15 26.90 22.35 -8.53
CA VAL A 15 25.47 21.94 -8.63
C VAL A 15 25.31 20.47 -9.09
N LEU A 16 26.41 19.77 -9.43
CA LEU A 16 26.33 18.46 -10.10
C LEU A 16 26.66 17.22 -9.26
N THR A 17 26.85 17.33 -7.94
CA THR A 17 27.15 16.17 -7.07
C THR A 17 26.35 16.16 -5.77
N ALA A 18 25.07 16.50 -5.83
CA ALA A 18 24.10 15.87 -4.94
C ALA A 18 23.55 14.66 -5.70
N LEU A 19 24.29 13.54 -5.62
CA LEU A 19 23.82 12.23 -6.05
C LEU A 19 22.57 11.91 -5.22
N VAL A 20 21.44 12.28 -5.79
CA VAL A 20 20.13 11.77 -5.48
C VAL A 20 20.23 10.25 -5.58
N VAL A 21 20.36 9.58 -4.44
CA VAL A 21 19.90 8.20 -4.30
C VAL A 21 18.38 8.27 -4.45
N ARG A 22 17.93 8.43 -5.69
CA ARG A 22 16.59 8.10 -6.13
C ARG A 22 16.57 6.59 -6.01
N ALA A 23 16.20 6.11 -4.82
CA ALA A 23 15.46 4.87 -4.76
C ALA A 23 14.39 5.01 -5.85
N GLN A 24 14.54 4.26 -6.94
CA GLN A 24 13.50 4.08 -7.92
C GLN A 24 12.37 3.35 -7.19
N ILE A 25 11.59 4.11 -6.43
CA ILE A 25 10.25 3.71 -6.05
C ILE A 25 9.52 3.71 -7.39
N ARG A 26 9.49 2.53 -8.01
CA ARG A 26 8.61 2.25 -9.15
C ARG A 26 7.25 2.77 -8.73
N THR A 27 6.77 3.80 -9.42
CA THR A 27 5.42 4.29 -9.24
C THR A 27 4.48 3.13 -9.57
N PRO A 28 3.62 2.68 -8.64
CA PRO A 28 2.60 1.69 -8.95
C PRO A 28 1.47 2.42 -9.69
N THR A 29 1.74 2.80 -10.93
CA THR A 29 0.79 3.47 -11.85
C THR A 29 0.12 2.49 -12.81
N ASP A 30 0.22 1.19 -12.56
CA ASP A 30 -0.79 0.25 -13.01
C ASP A 30 -1.64 -0.09 -11.79
N LEU A 31 -2.88 0.41 -11.79
CA LEU A 31 -3.96 -0.24 -11.07
C LEU A 31 -3.79 -1.74 -11.31
N MET A 32 -3.40 -2.51 -10.29
CA MET A 32 -3.17 -3.95 -10.43
C MET A 32 -4.26 -4.53 -11.32
N PRO A 33 -3.89 -5.30 -12.37
CA PRO A 33 -4.89 -5.90 -13.22
C PRO A 33 -5.88 -6.60 -12.31
N SER A 34 -7.18 -6.32 -12.50
CA SER A 34 -8.24 -7.13 -11.86
C SER A 34 -8.14 -8.60 -12.24
N THR A 35 -7.31 -8.89 -13.24
CA THR A 35 -7.02 -10.20 -13.79
C THR A 35 -5.89 -10.86 -12.97
N PRO A 36 -6.16 -11.98 -12.31
CA PRO A 36 -5.12 -12.77 -11.65
C PRO A 36 -4.08 -13.25 -12.67
N PRO A 37 -2.81 -13.46 -12.28
CA PRO A 37 -1.81 -14.06 -13.16
C PRO A 37 -2.30 -15.42 -13.63
N ASN A 38 -1.97 -15.83 -14.86
CA ASN A 38 -2.42 -17.10 -15.47
C ASN A 38 -3.96 -17.28 -15.45
N ALA A 39 -4.71 -16.26 -15.89
CA ALA A 39 -6.18 -16.23 -15.84
C ALA A 39 -6.87 -17.45 -16.47
N ASN A 40 -6.27 -18.07 -17.49
CA ASN A 40 -6.78 -19.29 -18.14
C ASN A 40 -6.78 -20.52 -17.20
N ALA A 41 -5.93 -20.52 -16.17
CA ALA A 41 -5.85 -21.55 -15.14
C ALA A 41 -6.63 -21.18 -13.87
N PHE A 42 -7.10 -19.93 -13.75
CA PHE A 42 -7.80 -19.46 -12.56
C PHE A 42 -9.23 -20.00 -12.50
N ARG A 43 -9.64 -20.56 -11.36
CA ARG A 43 -10.96 -21.21 -11.19
C ARG A 43 -12.06 -20.25 -10.75
N GLY A 44 -11.75 -18.97 -10.59
CA GLY A 44 -12.68 -17.93 -10.13
C GLY A 44 -12.50 -17.55 -8.67
N TRP A 45 -13.11 -16.43 -8.30
CA TRP A 45 -13.09 -15.89 -6.94
C TRP A 45 -14.17 -16.52 -6.07
N GLN A 46 -13.84 -16.72 -4.80
CA GLN A 46 -14.73 -17.20 -3.74
C GLN A 46 -14.58 -16.24 -2.55
N PRO A 47 -15.69 -15.78 -1.94
CA PRO A 47 -15.61 -14.95 -0.74
C PRO A 47 -15.02 -15.76 0.43
N VAL A 48 -14.28 -15.09 1.31
CA VAL A 48 -13.92 -15.66 2.61
C VAL A 48 -14.84 -15.08 3.68
N GLU A 49 -15.69 -15.92 4.26
CA GLU A 49 -16.57 -15.51 5.35
C GLU A 49 -15.76 -15.11 6.59
N GLY A 50 -16.17 -14.03 7.26
CA GLY A 50 -15.59 -13.58 8.53
C GLY A 50 -14.29 -12.79 8.46
N TYR A 51 -13.70 -12.57 7.27
CA TYR A 51 -12.48 -11.76 7.09
C TYR A 51 -12.74 -10.30 6.71
N ALA A 52 -13.92 -9.99 6.17
CA ALA A 52 -14.32 -8.60 5.97
C ALA A 52 -14.85 -8.04 7.30
N ASP A 53 -14.19 -7.00 7.80
CA ASP A 53 -14.59 -6.30 9.03
C ASP A 53 -15.87 -5.47 8.82
N SER A 54 -16.19 -5.14 7.56
CA SER A 54 -17.27 -4.22 7.23
C SER A 54 -18.36 -4.86 6.40
N SER A 55 -19.61 -4.58 6.78
CA SER A 55 -20.81 -4.82 5.99
C SER A 55 -21.13 -3.68 5.01
N VAL A 56 -20.26 -2.66 4.91
CA VAL A 56 -20.49 -1.50 4.05
C VAL A 56 -20.54 -1.91 2.58
N ASN A 57 -21.65 -1.58 1.92
CA ASN A 57 -21.78 -1.76 0.49
C ASN A 57 -20.96 -0.69 -0.25
N LEU A 58 -19.82 -1.09 -0.82
CA LEU A 58 -18.93 -0.19 -1.56
C LEU A 58 -19.60 0.50 -2.76
N ALA A 59 -20.65 -0.11 -3.34
CA ALA A 59 -21.34 0.45 -4.50
C ALA A 59 -22.22 1.67 -4.14
N THR A 60 -22.60 1.82 -2.87
CA THR A 60 -23.49 2.90 -2.42
C THR A 60 -22.74 4.06 -1.76
N LEU A 61 -21.42 3.98 -1.66
CA LEU A 61 -20.62 5.04 -1.05
C LEU A 61 -20.45 6.24 -1.97
N ASP A 62 -20.63 7.43 -1.39
CA ASP A 62 -20.35 8.68 -2.08
C ASP A 62 -18.88 8.77 -2.48
N ARG A 63 -18.65 9.19 -3.72
CA ARG A 63 -17.31 9.39 -4.27
C ARG A 63 -16.98 10.87 -4.28
N VAL A 64 -15.79 11.19 -3.78
CA VAL A 64 -15.28 12.56 -3.75
C VAL A 64 -13.93 12.62 -4.44
N GLU A 65 -13.58 13.80 -4.94
CA GLU A 65 -12.24 14.10 -5.41
C GLU A 65 -11.47 14.92 -4.37
N ILE A 66 -10.15 14.99 -4.55
CA ILE A 66 -9.29 15.80 -3.70
C ILE A 66 -9.62 17.27 -3.96
N ASN A 67 -9.98 17.98 -2.89
CA ASN A 67 -10.35 19.39 -2.93
C ASN A 67 -9.21 20.25 -2.39
N CYS A 68 -8.01 20.08 -2.95
CA CYS A 68 -6.83 20.81 -2.54
C CYS A 68 -5.97 21.24 -3.73
N PRO A 69 -5.92 22.55 -4.06
CA PRO A 69 -5.15 23.03 -5.21
C PRO A 69 -3.63 22.98 -5.02
N VAL A 70 -3.15 22.84 -3.78
CA VAL A 70 -1.71 22.87 -3.46
C VAL A 70 -0.99 21.58 -3.88
N ASP A 71 -1.68 20.45 -3.79
CA ASP A 71 -1.13 19.11 -4.07
C ASP A 71 -2.28 18.14 -4.37
N PRO A 72 -2.93 18.27 -5.54
CA PRO A 72 -4.19 17.59 -5.85
C PRO A 72 -4.04 16.08 -6.04
N ASP A 73 -2.81 15.57 -6.17
CA ASP A 73 -2.52 14.16 -6.45
C ASP A 73 -2.03 13.37 -5.23
N SER A 74 -1.94 14.02 -4.07
CA SER A 74 -1.28 13.44 -2.90
C SER A 74 -2.19 13.37 -1.67
N LEU A 75 -2.08 12.24 -0.98
CA LEU A 75 -2.73 11.97 0.28
C LEU A 75 -1.69 11.56 1.32
N TYR A 76 -1.95 11.94 2.56
CA TYR A 76 -1.06 11.74 3.69
C TYR A 76 -1.82 10.94 4.76
N PRO A 77 -1.25 9.86 5.32
CA PRO A 77 -1.87 9.16 6.44
C PRO A 77 -2.15 10.10 7.61
N THR A 78 -3.32 10.00 8.22
CA THR A 78 -3.68 10.85 9.37
C THR A 78 -2.94 10.49 10.65
N HIS A 79 -2.38 9.28 10.72
CA HIS A 79 -1.66 8.70 11.84
C HIS A 79 -0.82 7.49 11.34
N PRO A 80 0.24 7.05 12.06
CA PRO A 80 1.14 5.97 11.62
C PRO A 80 0.61 4.55 11.87
N GLN A 81 -0.37 4.38 12.76
CA GLN A 81 -0.94 3.08 13.12
C GLN A 81 -1.84 2.49 12.02
N GLN A 82 -2.11 1.20 12.12
CA GLN A 82 -2.95 0.43 11.21
C GLN A 82 -4.39 0.25 11.70
N ASP A 83 -4.69 0.74 12.90
CA ASP A 83 -5.92 0.40 13.64
C ASP A 83 -7.19 0.96 13.00
N SER A 84 -7.09 1.94 12.11
CA SER A 84 -8.20 2.54 11.34
C SER A 84 -8.49 1.84 10.00
N LYS A 85 -7.63 0.90 9.61
CA LYS A 85 -7.82 0.07 8.44
C LYS A 85 -9.09 -0.76 8.58
N ILE A 86 -9.80 -0.92 7.48
CA ILE A 86 -11.01 -1.74 7.39
C ILE A 86 -10.89 -2.64 6.18
N TYR A 87 -11.10 -3.94 6.36
CA TYR A 87 -11.29 -4.89 5.26
C TYR A 87 -12.75 -4.87 4.80
N HIS A 88 -12.98 -4.51 3.54
CA HIS A 88 -14.33 -4.47 2.93
C HIS A 88 -14.63 -5.71 2.11
N ARG A 89 -13.58 -6.32 1.55
CA ARG A 89 -13.69 -7.55 0.77
C ARG A 89 -12.41 -8.34 0.93
N PHE A 90 -12.56 -9.65 1.06
CA PHE A 90 -11.47 -10.60 1.10
C PHE A 90 -11.93 -11.87 0.38
N ASP A 91 -11.49 -12.01 -0.87
CA ASP A 91 -11.78 -13.16 -1.69
C ASP A 91 -10.52 -13.98 -1.90
N TRP A 92 -10.69 -15.27 -2.14
CA TRP A 92 -9.62 -16.16 -2.54
C TRP A 92 -10.00 -16.88 -3.83
N GLY A 93 -9.02 -17.39 -4.55
CA GLY A 93 -9.26 -18.21 -5.72
C GLY A 93 -8.13 -19.21 -5.96
N GLY A 94 -8.51 -20.44 -6.27
CA GLY A 94 -7.57 -21.50 -6.60
C GLY A 94 -7.22 -21.54 -8.08
N TYR A 95 -6.08 -22.15 -8.39
CA TYR A 95 -5.67 -22.44 -9.76
C TYR A 95 -5.80 -23.92 -10.11
N ASP A 96 -6.03 -24.18 -11.39
CA ASP A 96 -5.95 -25.49 -12.00
C ASP A 96 -4.51 -25.84 -12.35
N ASN A 97 -3.87 -26.69 -11.54
CA ASN A 97 -2.48 -27.07 -11.73
C ASN A 97 -2.22 -27.81 -13.05
N THR A 98 -3.23 -28.45 -13.63
CA THR A 98 -3.10 -29.12 -14.94
C THR A 98 -2.93 -28.13 -16.10
N LYS A 99 -3.33 -26.86 -15.89
CA LYS A 99 -3.22 -25.77 -16.85
C LYS A 99 -2.02 -24.86 -16.58
N LEU A 100 -1.34 -25.05 -15.45
CA LEU A 100 -0.15 -24.29 -15.06
C LEU A 100 1.12 -25.02 -15.50
N LYS A 101 2.06 -24.25 -16.02
CA LYS A 101 3.45 -24.66 -16.19
C LYS A 101 4.19 -24.54 -14.86
N GLY A 102 5.27 -25.29 -14.73
CA GLY A 102 6.09 -25.31 -13.53
C GLY A 102 6.86 -24.01 -13.26
N ASP A 103 6.99 -23.14 -14.25
CA ASP A 103 7.61 -21.81 -14.16
C ASP A 103 6.59 -20.66 -14.07
N ASP A 104 5.28 -20.96 -14.10
CA ASP A 104 4.25 -19.95 -13.91
C ASP A 104 4.32 -19.37 -12.49
N GLU A 105 4.04 -18.06 -12.36
CA GLU A 105 4.05 -17.38 -11.06
C GLU A 105 3.03 -18.02 -10.10
N ALA A 106 1.88 -18.45 -10.60
CA ALA A 106 0.85 -19.14 -9.82
C ALA A 106 1.22 -20.60 -9.45
N CYS A 107 2.37 -21.11 -9.89
CA CYS A 107 2.85 -22.41 -9.44
C CYS A 107 3.63 -22.29 -8.13
N ALA A 108 3.18 -22.98 -7.08
CA ALA A 108 3.86 -23.01 -5.78
C ALA A 108 4.93 -24.12 -5.71
N MET A 109 4.81 -25.16 -6.54
CA MET A 109 5.77 -26.26 -6.60
C MET A 109 5.83 -26.84 -8.02
N SER A 110 7.02 -26.82 -8.60
CA SER A 110 7.29 -27.37 -9.93
C SER A 110 7.78 -28.81 -9.87
N SER A 111 7.48 -29.60 -10.91
CA SER A 111 8.06 -30.93 -11.10
C SER A 111 9.56 -30.85 -11.34
N LYS A 112 10.32 -31.86 -10.89
CA LYS A 112 11.74 -32.03 -11.24
C LYS A 112 11.96 -32.67 -12.62
N TYR A 113 10.93 -33.27 -13.19
CA TYR A 113 10.99 -33.95 -14.48
C TYR A 113 10.16 -33.19 -15.52
N LYS A 114 10.74 -33.00 -16.70
CA LYS A 114 10.06 -32.43 -17.86
C LYS A 114 9.12 -33.47 -18.46
N GLY A 115 7.91 -33.04 -18.85
CA GLY A 115 6.97 -33.87 -19.61
C GLY A 115 7.42 -34.07 -21.06
N SER A 116 6.60 -34.80 -21.83
CA SER A 116 6.84 -35.07 -23.26
C SER A 116 6.93 -33.82 -24.13
N ASN A 117 6.33 -32.71 -23.69
CA ASN A 117 6.40 -31.39 -24.33
C ASN A 117 7.63 -30.55 -23.89
N GLY A 118 8.56 -31.12 -23.11
CA GLY A 118 9.76 -30.44 -22.62
C GLY A 118 9.52 -29.41 -21.51
N GLN A 119 8.30 -29.30 -20.98
CA GLN A 119 7.94 -28.36 -19.90
C GLN A 119 7.85 -29.07 -18.56
N PHE A 120 8.20 -28.36 -17.48
CA PHE A 120 7.92 -28.83 -16.13
C PHE A 120 6.44 -28.64 -15.84
N ALA A 121 5.79 -29.66 -15.28
CA ALA A 121 4.40 -29.55 -14.83
C ALA A 121 4.33 -28.84 -13.47
N CYS A 122 3.25 -28.11 -13.23
CA CYS A 122 2.96 -27.60 -11.90
C CYS A 122 2.40 -28.73 -11.01
N LEU A 123 3.12 -29.08 -9.93
CA LEU A 123 2.68 -30.09 -8.98
C LEU A 123 1.66 -29.53 -8.00
N ARG A 124 1.88 -28.30 -7.53
CA ARG A 124 1.00 -27.63 -6.57
C ARG A 124 0.70 -26.21 -7.02
N PRO A 125 -0.57 -25.87 -7.28
CA PRO A 125 -0.97 -24.49 -7.55
C PRO A 125 -0.89 -23.67 -6.27
N ASP A 126 -0.66 -22.37 -6.42
CA ASP A 126 -0.83 -21.41 -5.33
C ASP A 126 -2.31 -20.99 -5.17
N VAL A 127 -2.59 -20.10 -4.23
CA VAL A 127 -3.87 -19.44 -4.03
C VAL A 127 -3.71 -17.94 -4.28
N ALA A 128 -4.58 -17.35 -5.09
CA ALA A 128 -4.66 -15.89 -5.19
C ALA A 128 -5.64 -15.35 -4.14
N TYR A 129 -5.31 -14.20 -3.57
CA TYR A 129 -6.19 -13.39 -2.73
C TYR A 129 -6.46 -12.06 -3.41
N PHE A 130 -7.70 -11.59 -3.28
CA PHE A 130 -8.13 -10.28 -3.71
C PHE A 130 -8.76 -9.56 -2.53
N VAL A 131 -8.21 -8.41 -2.19
CA VAL A 131 -8.61 -7.66 -0.99
C VAL A 131 -8.96 -6.23 -1.37
N ILE A 132 -10.04 -5.70 -0.81
CA ILE A 132 -10.34 -4.28 -0.81
C ILE A 132 -10.25 -3.77 0.62
N MET A 133 -9.38 -2.80 0.84
CA MET A 133 -9.14 -2.18 2.13
C MET A 133 -9.41 -0.68 2.06
N SER A 134 -9.69 -0.07 3.20
CA SER A 134 -9.71 1.38 3.31
C SER A 134 -9.14 1.89 4.61
N ASP A 135 -8.71 3.15 4.58
CA ASP A 135 -8.12 3.85 5.71
C ASP A 135 -8.28 5.37 5.51
N ILE A 136 -7.92 6.15 6.53
CA ILE A 136 -8.18 7.56 6.70
C ILE A 136 -6.92 8.36 6.33
N TYR A 137 -7.09 9.21 5.32
CA TYR A 137 -6.05 10.09 4.81
C TYR A 137 -6.49 11.54 4.92
N ARG A 138 -5.52 12.45 4.79
CA ARG A 138 -5.76 13.87 4.63
C ARG A 138 -4.99 14.39 3.43
N ASP A 139 -5.50 15.43 2.80
CA ASP A 139 -4.72 16.19 1.83
C ASP A 139 -3.88 17.29 2.52
N ARG A 140 -3.19 18.09 1.70
CA ARG A 140 -2.35 19.19 2.17
C ARG A 140 -3.16 20.38 2.70
N CYS A 141 -4.40 20.52 2.28
CA CYS A 141 -5.32 21.59 2.70
C CYS A 141 -6.05 21.23 4.01
N GLY A 142 -5.91 19.99 4.49
CA GLY A 142 -6.48 19.51 5.74
C GLY A 142 -7.83 18.81 5.57
N ASN A 143 -8.33 18.63 4.35
CA ASN A 143 -9.54 17.84 4.13
C ASN A 143 -9.24 16.37 4.40
N MET A 144 -10.18 15.68 5.03
CA MET A 144 -10.07 14.25 5.35
C MET A 144 -10.86 13.40 4.37
N TYR A 145 -10.33 12.22 4.10
CA TYR A 145 -10.89 11.25 3.16
C TYR A 145 -10.76 9.85 3.71
N ARG A 146 -11.70 8.97 3.38
CA ARG A 146 -11.45 7.54 3.43
C ARG A 146 -11.02 7.06 2.05
N GLY A 147 -9.78 6.62 1.95
CA GLY A 147 -9.19 6.12 0.70
C GLY A 147 -9.35 4.61 0.60
N TYR A 148 -9.86 4.13 -0.53
CA TYR A 148 -10.06 2.71 -0.81
C TYR A 148 -9.04 2.25 -1.83
N TRP A 149 -8.38 1.13 -1.58
CA TRP A 149 -7.47 0.51 -2.54
C TRP A 149 -7.72 -0.99 -2.60
N LYS A 150 -7.28 -1.60 -3.70
CA LYS A 150 -7.35 -3.03 -3.92
C LYS A 150 -5.94 -3.61 -3.96
N PHE A 151 -5.79 -4.83 -3.48
CA PHE A 151 -4.54 -5.55 -3.53
C PHE A 151 -4.80 -7.00 -3.97
N LEU A 152 -4.02 -7.48 -4.93
CA LEU A 152 -4.04 -8.86 -5.39
C LEU A 152 -2.68 -9.48 -5.11
N PHE A 153 -2.66 -10.64 -4.46
CA PHE A 153 -1.42 -11.34 -4.17
C PHE A 153 -1.61 -12.84 -4.17
N LEU A 154 -0.54 -13.56 -4.47
CA LEU A 154 -0.49 -15.00 -4.25
C LEU A 154 -0.15 -15.28 -2.79
N LYS A 155 -0.71 -16.34 -2.22
CA LYS A 155 -0.49 -16.73 -0.82
C LYS A 155 0.98 -16.91 -0.49
N LYS A 156 1.80 -17.48 -1.39
CA LYS A 156 3.24 -17.59 -1.15
C LYS A 156 3.97 -16.24 -1.08
N ASN A 157 3.38 -15.19 -1.67
CA ASN A 157 3.92 -13.83 -1.69
C ASN A 157 3.30 -12.95 -0.58
N GLU A 158 2.36 -13.49 0.20
CA GLU A 158 1.76 -12.79 1.33
C GLU A 158 2.84 -12.39 2.33
N ASN A 159 2.86 -11.11 2.68
CA ASN A 159 3.76 -10.57 3.66
C ASN A 159 3.08 -9.38 4.36
N MET A 160 3.70 -8.82 5.39
CA MET A 160 3.04 -7.72 6.11
C MET A 160 2.77 -6.50 5.23
N GLY A 161 3.61 -6.26 4.22
CA GLY A 161 3.39 -5.24 3.19
C GLY A 161 2.07 -5.41 2.43
N THR A 162 1.67 -6.66 2.13
CA THR A 162 0.43 -6.93 1.39
C THR A 162 -0.82 -6.64 2.21
N LEU A 163 -0.68 -6.58 3.53
CA LEU A 163 -1.77 -6.34 4.48
C LEU A 163 -1.70 -4.94 5.12
N PHE A 164 -0.71 -4.10 4.76
CA PHE A 164 -0.59 -2.76 5.32
C PHE A 164 -1.49 -1.74 4.62
N SER A 165 -1.98 -0.78 5.40
CA SER A 165 -2.52 0.46 4.88
C SER A 165 -1.44 1.22 4.12
N LEU A 166 -1.82 1.76 2.95
CA LEU A 166 -0.93 2.57 2.14
C LEU A 166 -0.38 3.76 2.95
N GLY A 167 0.87 4.11 2.66
CA GLY A 167 1.53 5.25 3.28
C GLY A 167 2.10 4.97 4.67
N ARG A 168 2.02 3.75 5.18
CA ARG A 168 2.51 3.41 6.53
C ARG A 168 3.55 2.30 6.46
N THR A 169 4.45 2.29 7.43
CA THR A 169 5.52 1.29 7.54
C THR A 169 5.56 0.70 8.94
N MET A 170 6.20 -0.47 9.07
CA MET A 170 6.55 -1.07 10.35
C MET A 170 7.98 -1.61 10.24
N TYR A 171 8.67 -1.67 11.38
CA TYR A 171 10.03 -2.20 11.46
C TYR A 171 10.07 -3.38 12.42
N PRO A 172 10.90 -4.41 12.15
CA PRO A 172 11.13 -5.46 13.13
C PRO A 172 11.62 -4.86 14.44
N ARG A 173 11.05 -5.31 15.56
CA ARG A 173 11.50 -4.84 16.88
C ARG A 173 12.91 -5.34 17.13
N ALA A 174 13.85 -4.42 17.32
CA ALA A 174 15.24 -4.77 17.62
C ALA A 174 15.31 -5.67 18.86
N ASN A 175 16.09 -6.75 18.77
CA ASN A 175 16.29 -7.75 19.82
C ASN A 175 15.03 -8.52 20.26
N SER A 176 13.93 -8.49 19.49
CA SER A 176 12.78 -9.32 19.82
C SER A 176 13.07 -10.80 19.56
N LYS A 177 12.70 -11.64 20.53
CA LYS A 177 12.76 -13.11 20.41
C LYS A 177 11.52 -13.69 19.75
N ILE A 178 10.49 -12.88 19.54
CA ILE A 178 9.23 -13.31 18.95
C ILE A 178 9.34 -13.10 17.43
N PRO A 179 9.29 -14.18 16.62
CA PRO A 179 9.29 -14.06 15.18
C PRO A 179 8.12 -13.20 14.72
N GLY A 180 8.42 -12.18 13.93
CA GLY A 180 7.40 -11.26 13.44
C GLY A 180 6.87 -10.29 14.49
N ASP A 181 7.65 -9.94 15.50
CA ASP A 181 7.36 -8.78 16.35
C ASP A 181 7.85 -7.50 15.68
N TYR A 182 6.92 -6.57 15.47
CA TYR A 182 7.16 -5.31 14.79
C TYR A 182 6.75 -4.13 15.66
N VAL A 183 7.40 -3.00 15.40
CA VAL A 183 7.03 -1.68 15.91
C VAL A 183 6.56 -0.80 14.77
N LEU A 184 5.77 0.22 15.11
CA LEU A 184 5.35 1.23 14.17
C LEU A 184 6.57 1.89 13.53
N GLY A 185 6.50 2.12 12.22
CA GLY A 185 7.48 2.88 11.47
C GLY A 185 6.96 4.28 11.11
N GLY A 186 7.69 4.93 10.21
CA GLY A 186 7.28 6.22 9.66
C GLY A 186 6.13 6.11 8.66
N THR A 187 5.67 7.25 8.19
CA THR A 187 4.71 7.34 7.08
C THR A 187 5.34 7.94 5.83
N TYR A 188 4.71 7.67 4.69
CA TYR A 188 5.05 8.25 3.39
C TYR A 188 3.79 8.70 2.66
N ARG A 189 3.98 9.63 1.74
CA ARG A 189 2.93 10.19 0.89
C ARG A 189 2.41 9.14 -0.09
N VAL A 190 1.09 9.10 -0.26
CA VAL A 190 0.40 8.19 -1.17
C VAL A 190 -0.17 8.97 -2.35
N SER A 191 0.00 8.46 -3.56
CA SER A 191 -0.62 9.07 -4.74
C SER A 191 -2.10 8.70 -4.83
N ARG A 192 -2.94 9.65 -5.23
CA ARG A 192 -4.37 9.44 -5.56
C ARG A 192 -4.58 8.31 -6.56
N ALA A 193 -3.65 8.11 -7.49
CA ALA A 193 -3.70 7.05 -8.50
C ALA A 193 -3.60 5.62 -7.90
N GLN A 194 -3.08 5.50 -6.66
CA GLN A 194 -3.04 4.22 -5.94
C GLN A 194 -4.38 3.85 -5.30
N MET A 195 -5.32 4.80 -5.25
CA MET A 195 -6.65 4.60 -4.70
C MET A 195 -7.64 4.27 -5.82
N VAL A 196 -8.52 3.30 -5.59
CA VAL A 196 -9.64 3.01 -6.47
C VAL A 196 -10.64 4.18 -6.45
N PHE A 197 -10.95 4.69 -5.26
CA PHE A 197 -11.76 5.89 -5.07
C PHE A 197 -11.56 6.46 -3.66
N LEU A 198 -12.07 7.68 -3.44
CA LEU A 198 -12.18 8.30 -2.12
C LEU A 198 -13.65 8.47 -1.76
N SER A 199 -13.97 8.34 -0.47
CA SER A 199 -15.26 8.78 0.09
C SER A 199 -15.04 9.85 1.16
N PRO A 200 -16.10 10.58 1.55
CA PRO A 200 -16.09 11.30 2.82
C PRO A 200 -15.71 10.35 3.97
N PRO A 201 -15.16 10.88 5.07
CA PRO A 201 -14.92 10.09 6.27
C PRO A 201 -16.23 9.42 6.74
N LEU A 202 -16.16 8.17 7.18
CA LEU A 202 -17.32 7.47 7.70
C LEU A 202 -17.84 8.20 8.95
N ALA A 203 -19.13 8.48 8.92
CA ALA A 203 -19.82 9.06 10.07
C ALA A 203 -19.87 8.05 11.21
N GLY A 204 -19.73 8.57 12.43
CA GLY A 204 -19.91 7.85 13.68
C GLY A 204 -19.89 8.85 14.82
N GLU A 205 -20.47 8.49 15.96
CA GLU A 205 -20.48 9.37 17.12
C GLU A 205 -19.12 9.34 17.85
N GLY A 206 -18.55 10.50 18.19
CA GLY A 206 -17.30 10.57 18.97
C GLY A 206 -16.11 9.84 18.32
N LEU A 207 -15.47 8.92 19.07
CA LEU A 207 -14.35 8.08 18.60
C LEU A 207 -14.77 7.03 17.57
N TYR A 208 -16.08 6.81 17.37
CA TYR A 208 -16.60 5.82 16.43
C TYR A 208 -16.67 6.34 14.99
N GLY A 209 -16.51 7.65 14.78
CA GLY A 209 -16.33 8.24 13.45
C GLY A 209 -14.86 8.33 13.06
N ASP A 210 -14.59 8.40 11.76
CA ASP A 210 -13.23 8.46 11.21
C ASP A 210 -12.42 9.63 11.75
N ALA A 211 -13.02 10.82 11.86
CA ALA A 211 -12.35 12.01 12.38
C ALA A 211 -11.91 11.83 13.84
N GLY A 212 -12.79 11.28 14.69
CA GLY A 212 -12.49 11.00 16.10
C GLY A 212 -11.39 9.95 16.24
N LYS A 213 -11.52 8.83 15.51
CA LYS A 213 -10.52 7.76 15.50
C LYS A 213 -9.15 8.24 15.02
N ALA A 214 -9.09 9.04 13.96
CA ALA A 214 -7.85 9.61 13.45
C ALA A 214 -7.19 10.55 14.46
N ALA A 215 -7.97 11.40 15.14
CA ALA A 215 -7.47 12.31 16.16
C ALA A 215 -6.89 11.53 17.37
N GLU A 216 -7.60 10.49 17.82
CA GLU A 216 -7.16 9.63 18.91
C GLU A 216 -5.86 8.89 18.58
N LEU A 217 -5.80 8.24 17.41
CA LEU A 217 -4.61 7.50 16.98
C LEU A 217 -3.42 8.44 16.81
N ARG A 218 -3.64 9.64 16.26
CA ARG A 218 -2.59 10.66 16.18
C ARG A 218 -2.08 11.07 17.57
N ALA A 219 -2.98 11.36 18.51
CA ALA A 219 -2.60 11.72 19.88
C ALA A 219 -1.82 10.58 20.57
N ARG A 220 -2.24 9.33 20.36
CA ARG A 220 -1.56 8.14 20.86
C ARG A 220 -0.15 8.00 20.29
N ALA A 221 0.03 8.23 18.99
CA ALA A 221 1.35 8.19 18.34
C ALA A 221 2.30 9.26 18.91
N LEU A 222 1.82 10.50 19.07
CA LEU A 222 2.60 11.59 19.64
C LEU A 222 3.02 11.29 21.09
N LYS A 223 2.10 10.75 21.90
CA LYS A 223 2.40 10.32 23.28
C LYS A 223 3.45 9.20 23.32
N ALA A 224 3.50 8.35 22.30
CA ALA A 224 4.49 7.29 22.15
C ALA A 224 5.85 7.77 21.61
N GLY A 225 6.03 9.09 21.41
CA GLY A 225 7.30 9.67 20.95
C GLY A 225 7.47 9.71 19.43
N VAL A 226 6.44 9.37 18.64
CA VAL A 226 6.45 9.56 17.19
C VAL A 226 6.44 11.06 16.89
N VAL A 227 7.32 11.51 16.01
CA VAL A 227 7.41 12.92 15.60
C VAL A 227 6.48 13.16 14.42
N PHE A 228 5.65 14.20 14.50
CA PHE A 228 4.85 14.66 13.36
C PHE A 228 5.48 15.91 12.75
N ASN A 229 5.87 15.84 11.48
CA ASN A 229 6.37 16.98 10.73
C ASN A 229 5.20 17.71 10.07
N GLY A 230 4.91 18.94 10.52
CA GLY A 230 3.79 19.75 10.03
C GLY A 230 3.93 20.23 8.58
N GLU A 231 5.15 20.31 8.05
CA GLU A 231 5.40 20.78 6.68
C GLU A 231 5.19 19.67 5.65
N SER A 232 5.67 18.45 5.97
CA SER A 232 5.53 17.27 5.11
C SER A 232 4.25 16.47 5.40
N LEU A 233 3.60 16.72 6.54
CA LEU A 233 2.46 15.96 7.07
C LEU A 233 2.78 14.48 7.33
N LEU A 234 4.06 14.15 7.54
CA LEU A 234 4.52 12.78 7.78
C LEU A 234 4.85 12.55 9.25
N PHE A 235 4.78 11.27 9.64
CA PHE A 235 5.18 10.78 10.94
C PHE A 235 6.53 10.08 10.82
N GLU A 236 7.42 10.38 11.75
CA GLU A 236 8.78 9.85 11.81
C GLU A 236 8.99 9.16 13.17
N VAL A 237 9.59 7.98 13.15
CA VAL A 237 9.96 7.24 14.36
C VAL A 237 11.45 7.42 14.57
N ARG A 238 11.84 7.89 15.76
CA ARG A 238 13.23 8.11 16.16
C ARG A 238 13.84 6.86 16.77
#